data_AF-A0A2J8AIU3-F1
#
_entry.id   AF-A0A2J8AIU3-F1
#
_cell.length_a   1.000
_cell.length_b   1.000
_cell.length_c   1.000
_cell.angle_alpha   90.00
_cell.angle_beta   90.00
_cell.angle_gamma   90.00
#
_symmetry.space_group_name_H-M   'P 1'
#
loop_
_entity.id
_entity.type
_entity.pdbx_description
1 polymer ?
#
loop_
_entity_poly.entity_id
_entity_poly.type
_entity_poly.pdbx_seq_one_letter_code
_entity_poly.pdbx_strand_id
1 'polypeptide(L)'
;MAATMMRQRVAGAIAGERRAVAAPRMGGASRVVAPVVASANASAFKGQSVAARTKRTVRAARVQSRRTAVVTEAKIGDSLAEFLVAATPDPKLRQLMMSMAEAIRTIAHKVRTASCAGTACVNSFGDEQLAIDMLADKILFEALQYSHVCKLACSEEVPEPLDMGGEGFCVAFDPLDGSSIVDTNFSVGTIFGVWPGDQLTNITGREQVGGSSGAAPAGEVAAGMGIYGPRTVFCIALKDAPNCHEFLLMDDGKWMHVKETSEIGEGKMFSPGNLRATFDNPAYERLIDFYISEKYTLRYTGGMVPDVFQILVKEKGVFTNVTSPTTKAKLRILFEVAPLALMVEKAGGASSCDGKCVSALDIPILVCDQRTQIAFGSVGEVRRFEEYMYGTSARFSAVAV
;
A
#
# COMPACT_ATOMS: atom_id res chain seq x y z
N MET A 1 -55.11 18.04 -9.36
CA MET A 1 -55.62 18.22 -10.74
C MET A 1 -54.45 18.37 -11.69
N ALA A 2 -54.63 17.84 -12.89
CA ALA A 2 -53.67 17.59 -13.95
C ALA A 2 -52.72 18.75 -14.32
N ALA A 3 -51.45 18.36 -14.53
CA ALA A 3 -50.64 18.50 -15.74
C ALA A 3 -50.70 19.80 -16.57
N THR A 4 -49.51 20.26 -17.00
CA THR A 4 -49.03 20.26 -18.41
C THR A 4 -48.23 21.52 -18.78
N MET A 5 -47.15 21.29 -19.54
CA MET A 5 -46.48 22.22 -20.48
C MET A 5 -45.66 23.37 -19.88
N MET A 6 -44.55 23.84 -20.44
CA MET A 6 -43.65 23.54 -21.57
C MET A 6 -42.70 24.75 -21.55
N ARG A 7 -41.41 24.61 -21.86
CA ARG A 7 -40.74 25.49 -22.83
C ARG A 7 -39.35 24.99 -23.19
N GLN A 8 -39.17 24.88 -24.51
CA GLN A 8 -37.99 24.48 -25.26
C GLN A 8 -37.06 25.67 -25.54
N ARG A 9 -35.76 25.32 -25.70
CA ARG A 9 -34.76 25.77 -26.69
C ARG A 9 -34.41 27.26 -26.80
N VAL A 10 -33.10 27.55 -26.76
CA VAL A 10 -32.36 28.17 -27.89
C VAL A 10 -30.93 27.59 -27.96
N ALA A 11 -30.49 27.30 -29.17
CA ALA A 11 -29.15 26.87 -29.57
C ALA A 11 -28.41 28.01 -30.31
N GLY A 12 -27.08 27.93 -30.38
CA GLY A 12 -26.20 28.76 -31.23
C GLY A 12 -25.02 29.34 -30.43
N ALA A 13 -23.78 29.40 -30.90
CA ALA A 13 -23.17 29.07 -32.17
C ALA A 13 -21.65 28.88 -31.97
N ILE A 14 -21.02 28.19 -32.93
CA ILE A 14 -19.60 27.82 -32.98
C ILE A 14 -18.90 28.77 -33.96
N ALA A 15 -17.80 29.39 -33.56
CA ALA A 15 -16.71 29.94 -34.39
C ALA A 15 -15.56 30.31 -33.45
N GLY A 16 -14.28 29.95 -33.62
CA GLY A 16 -13.56 29.55 -34.81
C GLY A 16 -12.50 30.61 -35.12
N GLU A 17 -11.34 30.58 -34.44
CA GLU A 17 -10.13 31.27 -34.91
C GLU A 17 -8.87 30.63 -34.29
N ARG A 18 -8.18 29.79 -35.09
CA ARG A 18 -6.83 29.31 -34.82
C ARG A 18 -5.86 30.21 -35.57
N ARG A 19 -5.03 30.98 -34.85
CA ARG A 19 -3.88 31.69 -35.43
C ARG A 19 -2.68 30.76 -35.51
N ALA A 20 -2.17 30.61 -36.72
CA ALA A 20 -0.91 29.94 -37.04
C ALA A 20 0.28 30.75 -36.50
N VAL A 21 1.24 30.07 -35.87
CA VAL A 21 2.55 30.63 -35.52
C VAL A 21 3.60 29.91 -36.36
N ALA A 22 4.36 30.71 -37.11
CA ALA A 22 5.41 30.29 -38.01
C ALA A 22 6.67 29.84 -37.25
N ALA A 23 7.31 28.78 -37.77
CA ALA A 23 8.63 28.33 -37.35
C ALA A 23 9.73 28.99 -38.19
N PRO A 24 10.91 29.25 -37.61
CA PRO A 24 12.16 29.30 -38.37
C PRO A 24 13.06 28.09 -38.06
N ARG A 25 13.71 27.59 -39.12
CA ARG A 25 14.76 26.58 -39.13
C ARG A 25 16.15 27.24 -39.19
N MET A 26 17.17 26.42 -38.89
CA MET A 26 18.63 26.59 -39.09
C MET A 26 19.29 27.48 -38.03
N GLY A 27 20.45 27.17 -37.46
CA GLY A 27 21.48 26.16 -37.67
C GLY A 27 22.73 26.65 -36.93
N GLY A 28 23.60 25.77 -36.46
CA GLY A 28 24.84 26.20 -35.80
C GLY A 28 25.53 25.10 -35.02
N ALA A 29 26.39 24.35 -35.72
CA ALA A 29 27.35 23.43 -35.12
C ALA A 29 28.40 24.21 -34.31
N SER A 30 28.75 23.72 -33.12
CA SER A 30 29.98 24.15 -32.44
C SER A 30 30.73 22.94 -31.89
N ARG A 31 31.99 22.83 -32.32
CA ARG A 31 33.02 21.89 -31.88
C ARG A 31 33.64 22.40 -30.58
N VAL A 32 33.80 21.54 -29.57
CA VAL A 32 34.87 21.64 -28.54
C VAL A 32 35.20 20.19 -28.11
N VAL A 33 36.25 19.57 -28.65
CA VAL A 33 37.63 19.44 -28.10
C VAL A 33 37.67 18.74 -26.74
N ALA A 34 38.08 17.47 -26.78
CA ALA A 34 38.60 16.72 -25.64
C ALA A 34 40.08 17.05 -25.40
N PRO A 35 40.62 16.84 -24.19
CA PRO A 35 41.99 16.44 -24.04
C PRO A 35 42.14 15.04 -23.42
N VAL A 36 43.29 14.49 -23.78
CA VAL A 36 43.79 13.13 -23.61
C VAL A 36 44.85 13.15 -22.49
N VAL A 37 44.78 12.13 -21.62
CA VAL A 37 45.88 11.40 -20.94
C VAL A 37 46.86 12.15 -20.02
N ALA A 38 47.03 11.61 -18.80
CA ALA A 38 48.35 11.35 -18.23
C ALA A 38 48.30 10.20 -17.20
N SER A 39 49.03 9.14 -17.52
CA SER A 39 49.46 8.05 -16.63
C SER A 39 50.64 8.47 -15.76
N ALA A 40 50.77 7.92 -14.54
CA ALA A 40 52.07 7.72 -13.90
C ALA A 40 52.03 6.55 -12.90
N ASN A 41 53.13 5.81 -12.90
CA ASN A 41 53.42 4.52 -12.28
C ASN A 41 53.98 4.63 -10.84
N ALA A 42 54.09 3.43 -10.24
CA ALA A 42 55.07 2.99 -9.23
C ALA A 42 54.67 3.21 -7.76
N SER A 43 54.95 2.34 -6.79
CA SER A 43 55.95 1.25 -6.71
C SER A 43 55.58 0.24 -5.61
N ALA A 44 56.02 -0.99 -5.81
CA ALA A 44 55.98 -2.10 -4.86
C ALA A 44 56.95 -1.92 -3.67
N PHE A 45 56.62 -2.51 -2.51
CA PHE A 45 57.59 -2.95 -1.52
C PHE A 45 57.19 -4.31 -0.94
N LYS A 46 58.10 -5.28 -1.08
CA LYS A 46 58.08 -6.62 -0.48
C LYS A 46 58.95 -6.60 0.77
N GLY A 47 58.52 -7.29 1.82
CA GLY A 47 59.36 -7.63 2.98
C GLY A 47 58.86 -8.92 3.63
N GLN A 48 59.65 -9.98 3.53
CA GLN A 48 59.45 -11.27 4.20
C GLN A 48 60.15 -11.28 5.57
N SER A 49 59.59 -11.99 6.56
CA SER A 49 60.37 -12.71 7.60
C SER A 49 59.46 -13.64 8.43
N VAL A 50 59.55 -14.97 8.22
CA VAL A 50 60.13 -16.03 9.10
C VAL A 50 59.39 -16.36 10.41
N ALA A 51 58.70 -17.50 10.35
CA ALA A 51 58.43 -18.56 11.34
C ALA A 51 58.46 -18.33 12.87
N ALA A 52 57.35 -18.70 13.52
CA ALA A 52 57.37 -19.49 14.76
C ALA A 52 56.09 -20.35 14.85
N ARG A 53 56.28 -21.67 15.01
CA ARG A 53 55.25 -22.71 14.98
C ARG A 53 54.89 -23.11 16.41
N THR A 54 53.72 -22.70 16.89
CA THR A 54 53.18 -23.15 18.19
C THR A 54 51.95 -24.01 17.95
N LYS A 55 52.03 -25.30 18.30
CA LYS A 55 50.92 -26.24 18.25
C LYS A 55 49.87 -25.84 19.30
N ARG A 56 48.69 -25.38 18.86
CA ARG A 56 47.46 -25.37 19.67
C ARG A 56 46.41 -26.23 18.97
N THR A 57 46.01 -27.29 19.65
CA THR A 57 44.86 -28.13 19.31
C THR A 57 43.59 -27.30 19.38
N VAL A 58 42.97 -27.04 18.22
CA VAL A 58 41.65 -26.40 18.13
C VAL A 58 40.61 -27.51 17.96
N ARG A 59 39.71 -27.65 18.95
CA ARG A 59 38.47 -28.42 18.82
C ARG A 59 37.69 -27.87 17.62
N ALA A 60 37.34 -28.73 16.67
CA ALA A 60 36.47 -28.38 15.57
C ALA A 60 35.08 -28.01 16.10
N ALA A 61 34.81 -26.70 16.20
CA ALA A 61 33.45 -26.20 16.29
C ALA A 61 32.83 -26.34 14.89
N ARG A 62 31.82 -27.19 14.78
CA ARG A 62 31.03 -27.40 13.57
C ARG A 62 30.26 -26.11 13.30
N VAL A 63 30.83 -25.23 12.46
CA VAL A 63 30.12 -24.07 11.93
C VAL A 63 29.03 -24.63 11.01
N GLN A 64 27.80 -24.68 11.51
CA GLN A 64 26.64 -24.79 10.65
C GLN A 64 26.60 -23.53 9.79
N SER A 65 27.07 -23.66 8.55
CA SER A 65 26.80 -22.73 7.47
C SER A 65 25.28 -22.55 7.39
N ARG A 66 24.75 -21.46 7.96
CA ARG A 66 23.43 -20.94 7.58
C ARG A 66 23.48 -20.72 6.08
N ARG A 67 22.82 -21.60 5.32
CA ARG A 67 22.47 -21.31 3.93
C ARG A 67 21.54 -20.11 4.00
N THR A 68 22.06 -18.92 3.74
CA THR A 68 21.24 -17.82 3.24
C THR A 68 20.57 -18.37 1.98
N ALA A 69 19.25 -18.56 2.06
CA ALA A 69 18.47 -18.86 0.88
C ALA A 69 18.73 -17.72 -0.10
N VAL A 70 19.30 -18.06 -1.25
CA VAL A 70 19.48 -17.12 -2.35
C VAL A 70 18.07 -16.88 -2.86
N VAL A 71 17.44 -15.81 -2.39
CA VAL A 71 16.21 -15.25 -2.95
C VAL A 71 16.59 -14.85 -4.37
N THR A 72 16.17 -15.63 -5.36
CA THR A 72 16.26 -15.23 -6.77
C THR A 72 15.46 -13.94 -6.93
N GLU A 73 16.06 -12.88 -7.51
CA GLU A 73 15.34 -11.64 -7.79
C GLU A 73 14.13 -11.95 -8.69
N ALA A 74 12.93 -11.67 -8.18
CA ALA A 74 11.70 -11.80 -8.93
C ALA A 74 11.67 -10.73 -10.03
N LYS A 75 11.20 -11.10 -11.23
CA LYS A 75 11.29 -10.23 -12.41
C LYS A 75 9.93 -9.67 -12.77
N ILE A 76 9.93 -8.47 -13.34
CA ILE A 76 8.76 -7.95 -14.03
C ILE A 76 8.42 -8.90 -15.18
N GLY A 77 7.15 -9.28 -15.28
CA GLY A 77 6.65 -10.28 -16.23
C GLY A 77 6.51 -11.68 -15.65
N ASP A 78 6.96 -11.96 -14.43
CA ASP A 78 6.68 -13.23 -13.76
C ASP A 78 5.19 -13.30 -13.35
N SER A 79 4.63 -14.51 -13.33
CA SER A 79 3.32 -14.73 -12.70
C SER A 79 3.39 -14.57 -11.19
N LEU A 80 2.25 -14.35 -10.53
CA LEU A 80 2.20 -14.30 -9.06
C LEU A 80 2.79 -15.55 -8.40
N ALA A 81 2.55 -16.74 -8.95
CA ALA A 81 3.08 -17.98 -8.39
C ALA A 81 4.61 -18.05 -8.48
N GLU A 82 5.19 -17.66 -9.62
CA GLU A 82 6.64 -17.60 -9.82
C GLU A 82 7.29 -16.56 -8.89
N PHE A 83 6.69 -15.37 -8.79
CA PHE A 83 7.10 -14.34 -7.84
C PHE A 83 7.10 -14.88 -6.41
N LEU A 84 6.02 -15.51 -5.97
CA LEU A 84 5.87 -16.00 -4.60
C LEU A 84 6.90 -17.08 -4.26
N VAL A 85 7.22 -17.98 -5.19
CA VAL A 85 8.29 -18.98 -5.02
C VAL A 85 9.66 -18.32 -4.82
N ALA A 86 9.92 -17.21 -5.52
CA ALA A 86 11.15 -16.45 -5.40
C ALA A 86 11.21 -15.63 -4.10
N ALA A 87 10.10 -14.97 -3.75
CA ALA A 87 10.02 -13.95 -2.70
C ALA A 87 9.88 -14.50 -1.27
N THR A 88 9.34 -15.72 -1.11
CA THR A 88 9.16 -16.36 0.19
C THR A 88 9.44 -17.87 0.16
N PRO A 89 10.19 -18.42 1.12
CA PRO A 89 10.31 -19.86 1.28
C PRO A 89 9.06 -20.54 1.87
N ASP A 90 8.20 -19.83 2.61
CA ASP A 90 7.04 -20.40 3.32
C ASP A 90 5.91 -20.84 2.37
N PRO A 91 5.68 -22.16 2.20
CA PRO A 91 4.61 -22.66 1.34
C PRO A 91 3.21 -22.27 1.82
N LYS A 92 3.00 -22.08 3.13
CA LYS A 92 1.70 -21.68 3.68
C LYS A 92 1.39 -20.24 3.27
N LEU A 93 2.36 -19.33 3.36
CA LEU A 93 2.14 -17.95 2.92
C LEU A 93 1.86 -17.89 1.41
N ARG A 94 2.58 -18.67 0.60
CA ARG A 94 2.30 -18.77 -0.85
C ARG A 94 0.87 -19.24 -1.12
N GLN A 95 0.40 -20.28 -0.41
CA GLN A 95 -0.97 -20.78 -0.52
C GLN A 95 -1.99 -19.70 -0.16
N LEU A 96 -1.79 -18.99 0.97
CA LEU A 96 -2.66 -17.91 1.40
C LEU A 96 -2.75 -16.79 0.36
N MET A 97 -1.61 -16.34 -0.17
CA MET A 97 -1.58 -15.25 -1.17
C MET A 97 -2.25 -15.66 -2.48
N MET A 98 -2.12 -16.91 -2.91
CA MET A 98 -2.84 -17.43 -4.07
C MET A 98 -4.36 -17.48 -3.84
N SER A 99 -4.81 -17.90 -2.64
CA SER A 99 -6.23 -17.85 -2.27
C SER A 99 -6.79 -16.42 -2.27
N MET A 100 -6.04 -15.46 -1.71
CA MET A 100 -6.44 -14.05 -1.71
C MET A 100 -6.49 -13.46 -3.12
N ALA A 101 -5.55 -13.82 -3.99
CA ALA A 101 -5.54 -13.38 -5.38
C ALA A 101 -6.78 -13.88 -6.15
N GLU A 102 -7.24 -15.10 -5.86
CA GLU A 102 -8.46 -15.65 -6.44
C GLU A 102 -9.72 -14.94 -5.94
N ALA A 103 -9.78 -14.63 -4.64
CA ALA A 103 -10.85 -13.84 -4.05
C ALA A 103 -10.95 -12.47 -4.74
N ILE A 104 -9.83 -11.74 -4.85
CA ILE A 104 -9.75 -10.43 -5.49
C ILE A 104 -10.19 -10.50 -6.96
N ARG A 105 -9.78 -11.56 -7.69
CA ARG A 105 -10.23 -11.78 -9.08
C ARG A 105 -11.75 -11.92 -9.16
N THR A 106 -12.33 -12.69 -8.25
CA THR A 106 -13.78 -12.94 -8.21
C THR A 106 -14.54 -11.67 -7.82
N ILE A 107 -14.10 -10.94 -6.80
CA ILE A 107 -14.69 -9.67 -6.37
C ILE A 107 -14.66 -8.65 -7.51
N ALA A 108 -13.54 -8.53 -8.22
CA ALA A 108 -13.43 -7.62 -9.36
C ALA A 108 -14.47 -7.90 -10.44
N HIS A 109 -14.76 -9.17 -10.73
CA HIS A 109 -15.81 -9.54 -11.67
C HIS A 109 -17.21 -9.19 -11.14
N LYS A 110 -17.45 -9.42 -9.85
CA LYS A 110 -18.74 -9.13 -9.19
C LYS A 110 -19.01 -7.63 -9.10
N VAL A 111 -18.01 -6.81 -8.79
CA VAL A 111 -18.11 -5.33 -8.82
C VAL A 111 -18.42 -4.86 -10.23
N ARG A 112 -17.69 -5.35 -11.25
CA ARG A 112 -17.86 -4.95 -12.66
C ARG A 112 -19.26 -5.21 -13.21
N THR A 113 -19.95 -6.23 -12.72
CA THR A 113 -21.25 -6.68 -13.23
C THR A 113 -22.40 -6.43 -12.25
N ALA A 114 -22.16 -5.71 -11.17
CA ALA A 114 -23.17 -5.42 -10.15
C ALA A 114 -24.33 -4.56 -10.72
N SER A 115 -25.54 -4.84 -10.25
CA SER A 115 -26.72 -4.00 -10.51
C SER A 115 -26.82 -2.92 -9.44
N CYS A 116 -26.77 -1.66 -9.85
CA CYS A 116 -26.87 -0.49 -8.96
C CYS A 116 -28.20 0.26 -9.12
N ALA A 117 -29.28 -0.44 -9.49
CA ALA A 117 -30.60 0.18 -9.70
C ALA A 117 -31.35 0.49 -8.39
N GLY A 118 -30.90 -0.06 -7.26
CA GLY A 118 -31.53 0.08 -5.95
C GLY A 118 -30.76 0.98 -4.99
N THR A 119 -31.05 0.87 -3.70
CA THR A 119 -30.34 1.60 -2.62
C THR A 119 -28.94 1.07 -2.33
N ALA A 120 -28.55 -0.03 -2.97
CA ALA A 120 -27.23 -0.63 -2.90
C ALA A 120 -26.88 -1.27 -4.26
N CYS A 121 -25.59 -1.41 -4.54
CA CYS A 121 -25.11 -2.23 -5.65
C CYS A 121 -25.10 -3.70 -5.23
N VAL A 122 -25.74 -4.55 -6.03
CA VAL A 122 -25.99 -5.96 -5.70
C VAL A 122 -25.53 -6.89 -6.82
N ASN A 123 -25.06 -8.08 -6.45
CA ASN A 123 -24.76 -9.17 -7.38
C ASN A 123 -25.14 -10.52 -6.74
N SER A 124 -25.15 -11.60 -7.51
CA SER A 124 -25.50 -12.93 -7.00
C SER A 124 -24.28 -13.69 -6.48
N PHE A 125 -24.47 -14.50 -5.45
CA PHE A 125 -23.50 -15.49 -4.98
C PHE A 125 -24.24 -16.77 -4.61
N GLY A 126 -23.99 -17.86 -5.35
CA GLY A 126 -24.89 -19.01 -5.33
C GLY A 126 -26.29 -18.61 -5.78
N ASP A 127 -27.30 -18.91 -4.95
CA ASP A 127 -28.72 -18.60 -5.20
C ASP A 127 -29.20 -17.28 -4.56
N GLU A 128 -28.31 -16.57 -3.85
CA GLU A 128 -28.65 -15.35 -3.11
C GLU A 128 -28.21 -14.09 -3.85
N GLN A 129 -28.99 -13.01 -3.73
CA GLN A 129 -28.63 -11.67 -4.18
C GLN A 129 -28.18 -10.85 -2.97
N LEU A 130 -26.94 -10.38 -2.97
CA LEU A 130 -26.30 -9.69 -1.84
C LEU A 130 -25.80 -8.30 -2.26
N ALA A 131 -25.73 -7.38 -1.30
CA ALA A 131 -24.96 -6.16 -1.45
C ALA A 131 -23.48 -6.51 -1.69
N ILE A 132 -22.81 -5.71 -2.52
CA ILE A 132 -21.50 -6.08 -3.08
C ILE A 132 -20.39 -6.13 -2.01
N ASP A 133 -20.52 -5.35 -0.95
CA ASP A 133 -19.69 -5.38 0.27
C ASP A 133 -19.82 -6.73 1.01
N MET A 134 -21.04 -7.14 1.36
CA MET A 134 -21.32 -8.43 2.00
C MET A 134 -20.94 -9.63 1.12
N LEU A 135 -21.04 -9.47 -0.20
CA LEU A 135 -20.60 -10.46 -1.16
C LEU A 135 -19.06 -10.60 -1.14
N ALA A 136 -18.33 -9.48 -1.15
CA ALA A 136 -16.88 -9.48 -1.05
C ALA A 136 -16.39 -10.10 0.26
N ASP A 137 -17.07 -9.78 1.37
CA ASP A 137 -16.84 -10.36 2.69
C ASP A 137 -16.93 -11.90 2.67
N LYS A 138 -18.03 -12.44 2.13
CA LYS A 138 -18.23 -13.88 1.98
C LYS A 138 -17.16 -14.55 1.11
N ILE A 139 -16.80 -13.94 -0.02
CA ILE A 139 -15.73 -14.45 -0.91
C ILE A 139 -14.40 -14.55 -0.15
N LEU A 140 -14.05 -13.55 0.64
CA LEU A 140 -12.78 -13.51 1.38
C LEU A 140 -12.75 -14.57 2.48
N PHE A 141 -13.81 -14.69 3.28
CA PHE A 141 -13.91 -15.76 4.29
C PHE A 141 -13.82 -17.15 3.66
N GLU A 142 -14.53 -17.41 2.56
CA GLU A 142 -14.45 -18.68 1.86
C GLU A 142 -13.03 -18.96 1.35
N ALA A 143 -12.37 -17.99 0.70
CA ALA A 143 -11.00 -18.15 0.22
C ALA A 143 -10.00 -18.43 1.35
N LEU A 144 -10.17 -17.77 2.50
CA LEU A 144 -9.36 -17.99 3.70
C LEU A 144 -9.59 -19.40 4.28
N GLN A 145 -10.84 -19.87 4.33
CA GLN A 145 -11.17 -21.22 4.75
C GLN A 145 -10.59 -22.28 3.81
N TYR A 146 -10.72 -22.08 2.49
CA TYR A 146 -10.15 -22.97 1.46
C TYR A 146 -8.61 -22.99 1.46
N SER A 147 -7.96 -21.96 2.01
CA SER A 147 -6.50 -21.93 2.11
C SER A 147 -5.95 -22.99 3.08
N HIS A 148 -6.75 -23.42 4.06
CA HIS A 148 -6.37 -24.30 5.18
C HIS A 148 -5.21 -23.81 6.06
N VAL A 149 -4.71 -22.60 5.82
CA VAL A 149 -3.55 -22.01 6.53
C VAL A 149 -3.93 -20.77 7.35
N CYS A 150 -5.18 -20.31 7.22
CA CYS A 150 -5.74 -19.26 8.06
C CYS A 150 -6.38 -19.89 9.30
N LYS A 151 -5.96 -19.46 10.50
CA LYS A 151 -6.54 -19.84 11.78
C LYS A 151 -7.71 -18.93 12.14
N LEU A 152 -7.47 -17.62 12.19
CA LEU A 152 -8.51 -16.61 12.47
C LEU A 152 -8.62 -15.63 11.32
N ALA A 153 -9.85 -15.28 10.95
CA ALA A 153 -10.15 -14.20 10.03
C ALA A 153 -11.04 -13.16 10.70
N CYS A 154 -10.82 -11.86 10.47
CA CYS A 154 -11.67 -10.80 11.00
C CYS A 154 -11.94 -9.75 9.93
N SER A 155 -13.22 -9.42 9.74
CA SER A 155 -13.67 -8.45 8.76
C SER A 155 -14.00 -7.12 9.43
N GLU A 156 -13.85 -6.01 8.70
CA GLU A 156 -14.32 -4.69 9.14
C GLU A 156 -15.85 -4.64 9.30
N GLU A 157 -16.61 -5.40 8.49
CA GLU A 157 -18.08 -5.43 8.49
C GLU A 157 -18.63 -6.03 9.79
N VAL A 158 -17.98 -7.10 10.26
CA VAL A 158 -18.28 -7.78 11.53
C VAL A 158 -16.95 -7.99 12.27
N PRO A 159 -16.53 -7.06 13.15
CA PRO A 159 -15.20 -7.04 13.76
C PRO A 159 -15.05 -8.05 14.91
N GLU A 160 -15.52 -9.27 14.69
CA GLU A 160 -15.40 -10.43 15.55
C GLU A 160 -14.54 -11.50 14.83
N PRO A 161 -13.40 -11.93 15.42
CA PRO A 161 -12.58 -12.96 14.80
C PRO A 161 -13.31 -14.30 14.68
N LEU A 162 -13.29 -14.88 13.49
CA LEU A 162 -13.89 -16.18 13.17
C LEU A 162 -12.80 -17.23 12.94
N ASP A 163 -13.02 -18.45 13.44
CA ASP A 163 -12.13 -19.58 13.21
C ASP A 163 -12.33 -20.14 11.79
N MET A 164 -11.28 -20.08 10.99
CA MET A 164 -11.29 -20.58 9.60
C MET A 164 -10.92 -22.07 9.50
N GLY A 165 -10.57 -22.71 10.62
CA GLY A 165 -10.25 -24.14 10.69
C GLY A 165 -8.87 -24.53 10.16
N GLY A 166 -8.03 -23.57 9.79
CA GLY A 166 -6.64 -23.76 9.37
C GLY A 166 -5.62 -23.45 10.47
N GLU A 167 -4.35 -23.48 10.08
CA GLU A 167 -3.22 -23.20 10.97
C GLU A 167 -2.06 -22.48 10.27
N GLY A 168 -1.61 -21.37 10.85
CA GLY A 168 -0.44 -20.63 10.39
C GLY A 168 -0.58 -19.13 10.60
N PHE A 169 -1.66 -18.55 10.07
CA PHE A 169 -1.85 -17.11 10.02
C PHE A 169 -3.20 -16.66 10.57
N CYS A 170 -3.25 -15.42 11.03
CA CYS A 170 -4.48 -14.66 11.18
C CYS A 170 -4.55 -13.59 10.10
N VAL A 171 -5.75 -13.36 9.57
CA VAL A 171 -5.99 -12.35 8.53
C VAL A 171 -7.05 -11.37 8.99
N ALA A 172 -6.77 -10.08 8.84
CA ALA A 172 -7.79 -9.05 9.00
C ALA A 172 -7.96 -8.29 7.68
N PHE A 173 -9.18 -7.94 7.33
CA PHE A 173 -9.47 -7.32 6.03
C PHE A 173 -10.63 -6.33 6.08
N ASP A 174 -10.55 -5.32 5.20
CA ASP A 174 -11.67 -4.53 4.73
C ASP A 174 -12.11 -5.11 3.38
N PRO A 175 -13.31 -5.72 3.29
CA PRO A 175 -13.71 -6.45 2.10
C PRO A 175 -13.92 -5.55 0.88
N LEU A 176 -14.41 -4.31 1.08
CA LEU A 176 -14.69 -3.39 -0.02
C LEU A 176 -14.68 -1.91 0.42
N ASP A 177 -13.47 -1.37 0.60
CA ASP A 177 -13.24 0.07 0.74
C ASP A 177 -13.83 0.85 -0.44
N GLY A 178 -14.68 1.83 -0.11
CA GLY A 178 -15.42 2.62 -1.08
C GLY A 178 -16.69 1.95 -1.63
N SER A 179 -17.21 0.90 -0.98
CA SER A 179 -18.47 0.23 -1.36
C SER A 179 -19.62 1.22 -1.63
N SER A 180 -19.73 2.29 -0.85
CA SER A 180 -20.78 3.31 -0.97
C SER A 180 -20.70 4.17 -2.24
N ILE A 181 -19.60 4.12 -3.00
CA ILE A 181 -19.40 4.91 -4.23
C ILE A 181 -19.25 4.04 -5.48
N VAL A 182 -19.55 2.73 -5.39
CA VAL A 182 -19.53 1.81 -6.55
C VAL A 182 -20.47 2.27 -7.65
N ASP A 183 -21.63 2.83 -7.30
CA ASP A 183 -22.63 3.37 -8.24
C ASP A 183 -22.10 4.54 -9.08
N THR A 184 -21.17 5.32 -8.54
CA THR A 184 -20.48 6.42 -9.25
C THR A 184 -19.40 5.93 -10.20
N ASN A 185 -19.10 4.62 -10.20
CA ASN A 185 -18.06 3.98 -11.00
C ASN A 185 -16.64 4.51 -10.73
N PHE A 186 -16.42 5.04 -9.51
CA PHE A 186 -15.08 5.34 -9.01
C PHE A 186 -14.35 4.04 -8.67
N SER A 187 -13.02 4.11 -8.60
CA SER A 187 -12.23 2.95 -8.16
C SER A 187 -12.47 2.67 -6.68
N VAL A 188 -12.61 1.40 -6.35
CA VAL A 188 -12.82 0.85 -4.99
C VAL A 188 -11.81 -0.28 -4.76
N GLY A 189 -11.76 -0.88 -3.58
CA GLY A 189 -10.78 -1.95 -3.35
C GLY A 189 -10.99 -2.78 -2.10
N THR A 190 -10.14 -3.79 -1.92
CA THR A 190 -10.06 -4.62 -0.72
C THR A 190 -8.71 -4.37 -0.05
N ILE A 191 -8.65 -4.35 1.27
CA ILE A 191 -7.39 -4.25 2.03
C ILE A 191 -7.29 -5.50 2.92
N PHE A 192 -6.09 -6.06 3.07
CA PHE A 192 -5.87 -7.10 4.09
C PHE A 192 -4.47 -7.06 4.67
N GLY A 193 -4.36 -7.47 5.93
CA GLY A 193 -3.11 -7.77 6.61
C GLY A 193 -3.05 -9.23 7.07
N VAL A 194 -1.84 -9.78 7.09
CA VAL A 194 -1.56 -11.15 7.52
C VAL A 194 -0.58 -11.11 8.68
N TRP A 195 -0.96 -11.74 9.78
CA TRP A 195 -0.15 -11.93 10.99
C TRP A 195 0.10 -13.41 11.22
N PRO A 196 1.20 -13.81 11.88
CA PRO A 196 1.42 -15.20 12.24
C PRO A 196 0.68 -15.52 13.55
N GLY A 197 0.36 -16.80 13.76
CA GLY A 197 -0.21 -17.26 15.03
C GLY A 197 -1.74 -17.28 15.05
N ASP A 198 -2.33 -16.94 16.19
CA ASP A 198 -3.73 -17.20 16.55
C ASP A 198 -4.44 -16.02 17.26
N GLN A 199 -3.92 -14.79 17.13
CA GLN A 199 -4.50 -13.60 17.72
C GLN A 199 -4.46 -12.38 16.77
N LEU A 200 -5.49 -11.52 16.87
CA LEU A 200 -5.62 -10.27 16.12
C LEU A 200 -5.68 -9.03 17.03
N THR A 201 -5.45 -9.21 18.32
CA THR A 201 -5.38 -8.16 19.35
C THR A 201 -4.14 -8.37 20.20
N ASN A 202 -3.71 -7.30 20.89
CA ASN A 202 -2.42 -7.22 21.58
C ASN A 202 -1.22 -7.47 20.65
N ILE A 203 -1.40 -7.10 19.39
CA ILE A 203 -0.41 -7.15 18.32
C ILE A 203 -0.11 -5.75 17.81
N THR A 204 0.92 -5.60 16.99
CA THR A 204 1.24 -4.36 16.28
C THR A 204 1.32 -4.60 14.78
N GLY A 205 1.30 -3.55 13.96
CA GLY A 205 1.66 -3.68 12.55
C GLY A 205 3.11 -4.14 12.36
N ARG A 206 4.01 -3.88 13.33
CA ARG A 206 5.39 -4.37 13.30
C ARG A 206 5.49 -5.87 13.56
N GLU A 207 4.46 -6.49 14.11
CA GLU A 207 4.37 -7.95 14.11
C GLU A 207 4.07 -8.49 12.69
N GLN A 208 3.52 -7.66 11.79
CA GLN A 208 3.60 -7.87 10.33
C GLN A 208 5.00 -7.60 9.74
N VAL A 209 6.01 -7.32 10.58
CA VAL A 209 7.41 -7.08 10.18
C VAL A 209 8.40 -7.86 11.07
N GLY A 210 7.93 -8.61 12.08
CA GLY A 210 8.78 -9.39 12.99
C GLY A 210 9.56 -8.60 14.05
N GLY A 211 9.02 -7.51 14.59
CA GLY A 211 9.64 -6.74 15.68
C GLY A 211 9.70 -7.47 17.03
N SER A 212 10.75 -7.17 17.81
CA SER A 212 11.27 -7.87 18.99
C SER A 212 10.47 -7.75 20.31
N SER A 213 9.15 -7.56 20.29
CA SER A 213 8.34 -7.78 21.48
C SER A 213 8.26 -9.30 21.68
N GLY A 214 8.86 -9.82 22.76
CA GLY A 214 9.09 -11.26 23.01
C GLY A 214 7.85 -12.15 23.19
N ALA A 215 6.73 -11.84 22.55
CA ALA A 215 5.48 -12.57 22.57
C ALA A 215 5.05 -13.12 21.19
N ALA A 216 5.53 -12.57 20.06
CA ALA A 216 5.15 -13.05 18.73
C ALA A 216 6.16 -14.08 18.19
N PRO A 217 5.73 -15.29 17.77
CA PRO A 217 6.63 -16.23 17.10
C PRO A 217 7.18 -15.61 15.81
N ALA A 218 8.45 -15.90 15.51
CA ALA A 218 9.05 -15.54 14.23
C ALA A 218 8.28 -16.23 13.09
N GLY A 219 7.45 -15.48 12.39
CA GLY A 219 6.67 -15.95 11.23
C GLY A 219 6.77 -14.98 10.06
N GLU A 220 6.46 -15.50 8.87
CA GLU A 220 6.28 -14.69 7.68
C GLU A 220 4.93 -13.98 7.71
N VAL A 221 4.86 -12.82 7.05
CA VAL A 221 3.73 -11.88 7.17
C VAL A 221 3.69 -10.99 5.93
N ALA A 222 2.50 -10.50 5.62
CA ALA A 222 2.21 -9.79 4.39
C ALA A 222 1.08 -8.77 4.59
N ALA A 223 1.02 -7.80 3.71
CA ALA A 223 -0.17 -6.97 3.51
C ALA A 223 -0.43 -6.83 2.02
N GLY A 224 -1.68 -6.56 1.65
CA GLY A 224 -2.02 -6.32 0.27
C GLY A 224 -3.31 -5.57 0.09
N MET A 225 -3.51 -5.10 -1.13
CA MET A 225 -4.76 -4.50 -1.57
C MET A 225 -5.15 -4.98 -2.97
N GLY A 226 -6.43 -5.26 -3.16
CA GLY A 226 -7.04 -5.45 -4.46
C GLY A 226 -7.63 -4.11 -4.93
N ILE A 227 -7.28 -3.65 -6.13
CA ILE A 227 -7.79 -2.41 -6.70
C ILE A 227 -8.76 -2.75 -7.84
N TYR A 228 -10.01 -2.31 -7.69
CA TYR A 228 -11.09 -2.50 -8.66
C TYR A 228 -11.35 -1.19 -9.40
N GLY A 229 -10.49 -0.88 -10.37
CA GLY A 229 -10.60 0.30 -11.21
C GLY A 229 -10.87 -0.06 -12.68
N PRO A 230 -10.48 0.82 -13.63
CA PRO A 230 -10.49 0.45 -15.05
C PRO A 230 -9.57 -0.75 -15.34
N ARG A 231 -8.56 -0.95 -14.49
CA ARG A 231 -7.74 -2.15 -14.40
C ARG A 231 -8.01 -2.83 -13.06
N THR A 232 -7.91 -4.16 -13.03
CA THR A 232 -7.84 -4.91 -11.77
C THR A 232 -6.38 -5.15 -11.42
N VAL A 233 -5.93 -4.64 -10.27
CA VAL A 233 -4.56 -4.78 -9.81
C VAL A 233 -4.57 -5.42 -8.43
N PHE A 234 -3.62 -6.32 -8.18
CA PHE A 234 -3.34 -6.86 -6.86
C PHE A 234 -1.95 -6.37 -6.44
N CYS A 235 -1.88 -5.55 -5.39
CA CYS A 235 -0.61 -5.03 -4.89
C CYS A 235 -0.29 -5.68 -3.54
N ILE A 236 0.92 -6.18 -3.36
CA ILE A 236 1.36 -6.86 -2.13
C ILE A 236 2.69 -6.34 -1.61
N ALA A 237 2.88 -6.48 -0.30
CA ALA A 237 4.15 -6.32 0.40
C ALA A 237 4.39 -7.55 1.27
N LEU A 238 5.56 -8.16 1.16
CA LEU A 238 5.97 -9.29 2.00
C LEU A 238 7.08 -8.85 2.95
N LYS A 239 7.16 -9.47 4.13
CA LYS A 239 8.20 -9.15 5.12
C LYS A 239 9.61 -9.37 4.62
N ASP A 240 9.86 -10.52 4.00
CA ASP A 240 11.21 -10.93 3.60
C ASP A 240 11.55 -10.54 2.16
N ALA A 241 10.58 -9.98 1.43
CA ALA A 241 10.82 -9.33 0.14
C ALA A 241 11.04 -7.82 0.33
N PRO A 242 11.98 -7.20 -0.39
CA PRO A 242 12.03 -5.75 -0.48
C PRO A 242 10.79 -5.22 -1.23
N ASN A 243 10.48 -3.93 -1.08
CA ASN A 243 9.57 -3.21 -1.98
C ASN A 243 8.08 -3.64 -1.93
N CYS A 244 7.27 -2.92 -2.70
CA CYS A 244 5.88 -3.28 -3.01
C CYS A 244 5.76 -3.75 -4.45
N HIS A 245 4.93 -4.76 -4.69
CA HIS A 245 4.80 -5.42 -5.99
C HIS A 245 3.37 -5.37 -6.50
N GLU A 246 3.20 -4.88 -7.74
CA GLU A 246 1.92 -4.77 -8.41
C GLU A 246 1.75 -5.88 -9.45
N PHE A 247 0.61 -6.57 -9.39
CA PHE A 247 0.20 -7.60 -10.32
C PHE A 247 -1.04 -7.16 -11.09
N LEU A 248 -0.99 -7.19 -12.41
CA LEU A 248 -2.13 -6.93 -13.28
C LEU A 248 -2.89 -8.22 -13.54
N LEU A 249 -4.22 -8.17 -13.40
CA LEU A 249 -5.08 -9.25 -13.89
C LEU A 249 -5.15 -9.20 -15.41
N MET A 250 -4.71 -10.28 -16.05
CA MET A 250 -4.76 -10.46 -17.49
C MET A 250 -6.11 -11.01 -17.95
N ASP A 251 -6.37 -10.95 -19.24
CA ASP A 251 -7.60 -11.45 -19.88
C ASP A 251 -7.78 -12.97 -19.74
N ASP A 252 -6.68 -13.72 -19.70
CA ASP A 252 -6.66 -15.16 -19.41
C ASP A 252 -6.85 -15.50 -17.92
N GLY A 253 -7.05 -14.48 -17.07
CA GLY A 253 -7.31 -14.61 -15.64
C GLY A 253 -6.06 -14.82 -14.78
N LYS A 254 -4.85 -14.70 -15.34
CA LYS A 254 -3.59 -14.76 -14.58
C LYS A 254 -3.17 -13.41 -14.01
N TRP A 255 -2.41 -13.45 -12.93
CA TRP A 255 -1.79 -12.29 -12.29
C TRP A 255 -0.33 -12.16 -12.76
N MET A 256 -0.01 -11.05 -13.42
CA MET A 256 1.33 -10.79 -13.98
C MET A 256 2.00 -9.62 -13.23
N HIS A 257 3.23 -9.81 -12.78
CA HIS A 257 4.01 -8.77 -12.10
C HIS A 257 4.35 -7.64 -13.10
N VAL A 258 3.89 -6.43 -12.83
CA VAL A 258 4.02 -5.29 -13.77
C VAL A 258 4.78 -4.10 -13.23
N LYS A 259 4.90 -3.97 -11.90
CA LYS A 259 5.65 -2.88 -11.26
C LYS A 259 6.17 -3.31 -9.89
N GLU A 260 7.34 -2.81 -9.56
CA GLU A 260 7.91 -2.81 -8.22
C GLU A 260 8.08 -1.35 -7.77
N THR A 261 7.89 -1.08 -6.48
CA THR A 261 8.03 0.26 -5.90
C THR A 261 8.96 0.19 -4.69
N SER A 262 10.13 0.81 -4.81
CA SER A 262 11.17 0.82 -3.78
C SER A 262 11.38 2.17 -3.10
N GLU A 263 10.86 3.24 -3.70
CA GLU A 263 11.03 4.61 -3.20
C GLU A 263 9.74 5.42 -3.37
N ILE A 264 9.43 6.25 -2.37
CA ILE A 264 8.41 7.30 -2.46
C ILE A 264 9.12 8.63 -2.22
N GLY A 265 9.48 9.30 -3.31
CA GLY A 265 10.16 10.58 -3.30
C GLY A 265 9.22 11.76 -3.01
N GLU A 266 9.81 12.94 -2.87
CA GLU A 266 9.04 14.16 -2.67
C GLU A 266 8.20 14.54 -3.89
N GLY A 267 7.04 15.15 -3.67
CA GLY A 267 6.21 15.60 -4.79
C GLY A 267 4.96 16.36 -4.40
N LYS A 268 4.50 17.20 -5.34
CA LYS A 268 3.37 18.11 -5.15
C LYS A 268 2.01 17.44 -5.42
N MET A 269 1.63 16.46 -4.59
CA MET A 269 0.33 15.79 -4.64
C MET A 269 -0.20 15.54 -3.23
N PHE A 270 -1.47 15.85 -2.98
CA PHE A 270 -2.11 15.61 -1.69
C PHE A 270 -3.51 15.04 -1.82
N SER A 271 -3.88 14.19 -0.86
CA SER A 271 -5.16 13.50 -0.76
C SER A 271 -5.76 13.69 0.65
N PRO A 272 -6.53 14.77 0.87
CA PRO A 272 -6.98 15.18 2.20
C PRO A 272 -8.31 14.52 2.60
N GLY A 273 -8.21 13.41 3.30
CA GLY A 273 -9.29 12.79 4.05
C GLY A 273 -9.83 13.68 5.17
N ASN A 274 -11.13 13.54 5.42
CA ASN A 274 -11.87 14.30 6.44
C ASN A 274 -11.66 15.83 6.34
N LEU A 275 -11.57 16.40 5.14
CA LEU A 275 -11.28 17.84 4.92
C LEU A 275 -12.16 18.79 5.74
N ARG A 276 -13.42 18.42 6.04
CA ARG A 276 -14.31 19.17 6.95
C ARG A 276 -13.70 19.49 8.32
N ALA A 277 -12.74 18.70 8.79
CA ALA A 277 -12.04 18.89 10.06
C ALA A 277 -11.21 20.18 10.09
N THR A 278 -10.84 20.75 8.94
CA THR A 278 -10.12 22.03 8.91
C THR A 278 -10.93 23.18 9.50
N PHE A 279 -12.26 23.07 9.51
CA PHE A 279 -13.15 24.10 10.05
C PHE A 279 -12.90 24.39 11.54
N ASP A 280 -12.57 23.37 12.33
CA ASP A 280 -12.36 23.46 13.77
C ASP A 280 -11.05 22.79 14.24
N ASN A 281 -10.13 22.51 13.30
CA ASN A 281 -8.74 22.09 13.56
C ASN A 281 -7.76 23.03 12.84
N PRO A 282 -7.31 24.11 13.50
CA PRO A 282 -6.41 25.10 12.89
C PRO A 282 -5.05 24.52 12.46
N ALA A 283 -4.60 23.43 13.06
CA ALA A 283 -3.35 22.78 12.67
C ALA A 283 -3.50 22.10 11.30
N TYR A 284 -4.63 21.40 11.10
CA TYR A 284 -4.92 20.77 9.82
C TYR A 284 -5.24 21.80 8.73
N GLU A 285 -5.97 22.87 9.07
CA GLU A 285 -6.21 24.00 8.17
C GLU A 285 -4.91 24.58 7.62
N ARG A 286 -3.95 24.93 8.49
CA ARG A 286 -2.64 25.45 8.07
C ARG A 286 -1.87 24.50 7.16
N LEU A 287 -1.99 23.18 7.38
CA LEU A 287 -1.33 22.18 6.54
C LEU A 287 -1.96 22.14 5.13
N ILE A 288 -3.29 22.19 5.04
CA ILE A 288 -3.99 22.26 3.77
C ILE A 288 -3.68 23.56 3.03
N ASP A 289 -3.66 24.70 3.74
CA ASP A 289 -3.27 26.00 3.18
C ASP A 289 -1.85 25.96 2.60
N PHE A 290 -0.92 25.28 3.28
CA PHE A 290 0.43 25.07 2.76
C PHE A 290 0.38 24.34 1.40
N TYR A 291 -0.32 23.21 1.29
CA TYR A 291 -0.42 22.47 0.03
C TYR A 291 -1.07 23.31 -1.09
N ILE A 292 -2.09 24.10 -0.77
CA ILE A 292 -2.75 25.00 -1.73
C ILE A 292 -1.77 26.10 -2.17
N SER A 293 -1.07 26.73 -1.24
CA SER A 293 -0.11 27.81 -1.53
C SER A 293 1.05 27.33 -2.42
N GLU A 294 1.51 26.10 -2.19
CA GLU A 294 2.55 25.45 -2.97
C GLU A 294 2.04 24.83 -4.28
N LYS A 295 0.73 24.98 -4.58
CA LYS A 295 0.06 24.51 -5.80
C LYS A 295 0.14 22.99 -5.99
N TYR A 296 -0.06 22.24 -4.91
CA TYR A 296 -0.13 20.79 -4.97
C TYR A 296 -1.35 20.31 -5.77
N THR A 297 -1.22 19.18 -6.44
CA THR A 297 -2.34 18.55 -7.15
C THR A 297 -3.23 17.82 -6.14
N LEU A 298 -4.51 18.20 -6.09
CA LEU A 298 -5.53 17.50 -5.30
C LEU A 298 -6.01 16.23 -6.01
N ARG A 299 -5.98 15.08 -5.32
CA ARG A 299 -6.60 13.82 -5.77
C ARG A 299 -7.14 13.04 -4.56
N TYR A 300 -8.45 13.08 -4.37
CA TYR A 300 -9.12 12.40 -3.27
C TYR A 300 -10.48 11.88 -3.74
N THR A 301 -10.74 10.60 -3.53
CA THR A 301 -12.00 9.93 -3.88
C THR A 301 -12.85 9.61 -2.66
N GLY A 302 -12.22 9.50 -1.48
CA GLY A 302 -12.86 9.02 -0.26
C GLY A 302 -12.69 7.54 -0.01
N GLY A 303 -12.17 6.78 -0.96
CA GLY A 303 -11.73 5.39 -0.77
C GLY A 303 -10.24 5.34 -0.45
N MET A 304 -9.89 4.72 0.67
CA MET A 304 -8.50 4.56 1.11
C MET A 304 -7.62 3.85 0.08
N VAL A 305 -8.12 2.80 -0.57
CA VAL A 305 -7.38 2.00 -1.55
C VAL A 305 -6.88 2.87 -2.71
N PRO A 306 -7.73 3.52 -3.52
CA PRO A 306 -7.24 4.34 -4.63
C PRO A 306 -6.42 5.55 -4.16
N ASP A 307 -6.77 6.15 -3.02
CA ASP A 307 -6.14 7.37 -2.53
C ASP A 307 -4.73 7.14 -1.97
N VAL A 308 -4.44 5.95 -1.43
CA VAL A 308 -3.09 5.52 -1.02
C VAL A 308 -2.35 4.83 -2.17
N PHE A 309 -3.02 4.02 -2.99
CA PHE A 309 -2.40 3.33 -4.12
C PHE A 309 -1.75 4.29 -5.13
N GLN A 310 -2.35 5.47 -5.36
CA GLN A 310 -1.72 6.48 -6.21
C GLN A 310 -0.37 6.97 -5.70
N ILE A 311 -0.10 6.93 -4.38
CA ILE A 311 1.20 7.29 -3.81
C ILE A 311 2.26 6.27 -4.23
N LEU A 312 1.91 4.97 -4.19
CA LEU A 312 2.78 3.87 -4.63
C LEU A 312 3.05 3.96 -6.15
N VAL A 313 2.01 4.15 -6.96
CA VAL A 313 2.14 4.20 -8.42
C VAL A 313 2.90 5.43 -8.88
N LYS A 314 2.70 6.59 -8.23
CA LYS A 314 3.34 7.86 -8.58
C LYS A 314 4.67 8.09 -7.86
N GLU A 315 5.00 7.23 -6.90
CA GLU A 315 6.22 7.30 -6.09
C GLU A 315 6.38 8.66 -5.41
N LYS A 316 5.26 9.28 -5.02
CA LYS A 316 5.22 10.59 -4.37
C LYS A 316 3.86 10.96 -3.79
N GLY A 317 3.86 12.01 -2.98
CA GLY A 317 2.66 12.67 -2.46
C GLY A 317 2.29 12.20 -1.06
N VAL A 318 1.16 12.71 -0.57
CA VAL A 318 0.71 12.48 0.80
C VAL A 318 -0.80 12.29 0.90
N PHE A 319 -1.23 11.31 1.67
CA PHE A 319 -2.58 11.12 2.14
C PHE A 319 -2.66 11.51 3.61
N THR A 320 -3.71 12.23 4.01
CA THR A 320 -3.96 12.59 5.42
C THR A 320 -5.42 12.34 5.78
N ASN A 321 -5.70 11.82 6.96
CA ASN A 321 -7.05 11.77 7.51
C ASN A 321 -6.97 12.14 9.00
N VAL A 322 -7.49 13.32 9.33
CA VAL A 322 -7.27 14.00 10.61
C VAL A 322 -8.60 14.25 11.30
N THR A 323 -8.64 14.15 12.62
CA THR A 323 -9.85 14.42 13.43
C THR A 323 -9.97 15.90 13.83
N SER A 324 -11.11 16.26 14.37
CA SER A 324 -11.33 17.56 15.00
C SER A 324 -12.28 17.43 16.19
N PRO A 325 -12.48 18.47 17.03
CA PRO A 325 -13.43 18.41 18.13
C PRO A 325 -14.83 17.91 17.71
N THR A 326 -15.27 18.26 16.49
CA THR A 326 -16.58 17.86 15.96
C THR A 326 -16.56 16.64 15.04
N THR A 327 -15.38 16.11 14.67
CA THR A 327 -15.28 14.99 13.72
C THR A 327 -14.39 13.86 14.24
N LYS A 328 -14.93 12.65 14.24
CA LYS A 328 -14.28 11.45 14.80
C LYS A 328 -13.34 10.78 13.79
N ALA A 329 -12.38 10.02 14.31
CA ALA A 329 -11.57 9.11 13.51
C ALA A 329 -12.47 8.05 12.87
N LYS A 330 -12.25 7.76 11.58
CA LYS A 330 -13.04 6.78 10.83
C LYS A 330 -12.28 5.47 10.56
N LEU A 331 -10.98 5.59 10.34
CA LEU A 331 -10.15 4.51 9.81
C LEU A 331 -9.71 3.57 10.93
N ARG A 332 -9.84 2.26 10.71
CA ARG A 332 -9.50 1.22 11.68
C ARG A 332 -8.04 0.80 11.51
N ILE A 333 -7.37 0.59 12.63
CA ILE A 333 -5.95 0.21 12.65
C ILE A 333 -5.76 -1.18 12.05
N LEU A 334 -6.57 -2.14 12.50
CA LEU A 334 -6.41 -3.54 12.14
C LEU A 334 -6.71 -3.82 10.65
N PHE A 335 -7.79 -3.23 10.11
CA PHE A 335 -8.29 -3.57 8.78
C PHE A 335 -7.69 -2.70 7.66
N GLU A 336 -7.35 -1.45 7.96
CA GLU A 336 -6.99 -0.46 6.94
C GLU A 336 -5.57 0.09 7.16
N VAL A 337 -5.32 0.69 8.34
CA VAL A 337 -4.14 1.54 8.55
C VAL A 337 -2.84 0.74 8.69
N ALA A 338 -2.80 -0.32 9.50
CA ALA A 338 -1.59 -1.12 9.66
C ALA A 338 -1.19 -1.86 8.36
N PRO A 339 -2.11 -2.51 7.62
CA PRO A 339 -1.80 -3.10 6.32
C PRO A 339 -1.23 -2.09 5.32
N LEU A 340 -1.86 -0.91 5.18
CA LEU A 340 -1.40 0.11 4.26
C LEU A 340 -0.08 0.76 4.70
N ALA A 341 0.15 0.89 6.01
CA ALA A 341 1.44 1.34 6.55
C ALA A 341 2.58 0.40 6.14
N LEU A 342 2.35 -0.91 6.21
CA LEU A 342 3.36 -1.89 5.80
C LEU A 342 3.73 -1.70 4.33
N MET A 343 2.73 -1.53 3.47
CA MET A 343 2.94 -1.31 2.05
C MET A 343 3.69 0.01 1.78
N VAL A 344 3.24 1.11 2.36
CA VAL A 344 3.88 2.43 2.16
C VAL A 344 5.32 2.45 2.67
N GLU A 345 5.60 1.87 3.83
CA GLU A 345 6.96 1.83 4.39
C GLU A 345 7.87 0.87 3.63
N LYS A 346 7.34 -0.26 3.11
CA LYS A 346 8.07 -1.16 2.22
C LYS A 346 8.43 -0.51 0.88
N ALA A 347 7.60 0.41 0.41
CA ALA A 347 7.85 1.21 -0.77
C ALA A 347 8.76 2.43 -0.51
N GLY A 348 9.38 2.55 0.67
CA GLY A 348 10.31 3.64 0.98
C GLY A 348 9.63 4.95 1.43
N GLY A 349 8.33 4.92 1.70
CA GLY A 349 7.60 6.02 2.32
C GLY A 349 7.59 5.96 3.85
N ALA A 350 6.70 6.74 4.44
CA ALA A 350 6.47 6.76 5.88
C ALA A 350 4.98 6.79 6.22
N SER A 351 4.66 6.42 7.45
CA SER A 351 3.34 6.60 8.05
C SER A 351 3.45 7.36 9.37
N SER A 352 2.45 8.17 9.74
CA SER A 352 2.33 8.83 11.06
C SER A 352 0.93 8.68 11.61
N CYS A 353 0.81 8.09 12.80
CA CYS A 353 -0.45 7.60 13.35
C CYS A 353 -0.74 8.17 14.75
N ASP A 354 -2.03 8.21 15.11
CA ASP A 354 -2.55 8.43 16.48
C ASP A 354 -2.14 9.75 17.13
N GLY A 355 -1.63 10.70 16.33
CA GLY A 355 -1.06 11.96 16.80
C GLY A 355 0.07 11.87 17.80
N LYS A 356 0.75 10.72 17.82
CA LYS A 356 1.90 10.44 18.70
C LYS A 356 3.24 10.60 18.00
N CYS A 357 3.24 11.01 16.73
CA CYS A 357 4.43 11.05 15.87
C CYS A 357 5.16 9.70 15.81
N VAL A 358 4.39 8.62 15.58
CA VAL A 358 4.91 7.25 15.48
C VAL A 358 4.42 6.60 14.18
N SER A 359 5.14 5.59 13.70
CA SER A 359 4.67 4.76 12.59
C SER A 359 3.36 4.07 12.97
N ALA A 360 2.44 3.93 12.01
CA ALA A 360 1.24 3.11 12.18
C ALA A 360 1.58 1.63 12.48
N LEU A 361 2.75 1.16 12.08
CA LEU A 361 3.22 -0.19 12.42
C LEU A 361 3.53 -0.34 13.92
N ASP A 362 3.82 0.75 14.62
CA ASP A 362 4.19 0.73 16.04
C ASP A 362 3.01 0.85 17.00
N ILE A 363 1.79 1.07 16.49
CA ILE A 363 0.61 1.22 17.33
C ILE A 363 0.10 -0.16 17.79
N PRO A 364 -0.07 -0.39 19.10
CA PRO A 364 -0.75 -1.57 19.61
C PRO A 364 -2.23 -1.58 19.22
N ILE A 365 -2.68 -2.72 18.68
CA ILE A 365 -4.07 -3.00 18.36
C ILE A 365 -4.69 -3.69 19.58
N LEU A 366 -5.40 -2.93 20.39
CA LEU A 366 -6.00 -3.40 21.65
C LEU A 366 -7.40 -4.00 21.43
N VAL A 367 -8.12 -3.47 20.44
CA VAL A 367 -9.45 -3.93 20.02
C VAL A 367 -9.55 -3.88 18.50
N CYS A 368 -10.34 -4.76 17.87
CA CYS A 368 -10.42 -4.85 16.42
C CYS A 368 -10.93 -3.55 15.76
N ASP A 369 -11.94 -2.89 16.34
CA ASP A 369 -12.48 -1.61 15.83
C ASP A 369 -11.73 -0.36 16.35
N GLN A 370 -10.46 -0.50 16.75
CA GLN A 370 -9.65 0.64 17.17
C GLN A 370 -9.44 1.59 15.99
N ARG A 371 -9.88 2.84 16.14
CA ARG A 371 -9.80 3.87 15.09
C ARG A 371 -8.65 4.84 15.33
N THR A 372 -8.15 5.46 14.27
CA THR A 372 -7.06 6.43 14.35
C THR A 372 -7.10 7.51 13.26
N GLN A 373 -6.33 8.57 13.48
CA GLN A 373 -5.92 9.51 12.43
C GLN A 373 -4.59 9.04 11.83
N ILE A 374 -4.36 9.37 10.57
CA ILE A 374 -3.23 8.83 9.82
C ILE A 374 -2.71 9.79 8.75
N ALA A 375 -1.41 9.72 8.50
CA ALA A 375 -0.78 10.23 7.30
C ALA A 375 0.07 9.12 6.66
N PHE A 376 0.05 9.04 5.33
CA PHE A 376 0.91 8.18 4.50
C PHE A 376 1.55 9.03 3.41
N GLY A 377 2.81 8.80 3.07
CA GLY A 377 3.42 9.54 1.96
C GLY A 377 4.94 9.44 1.92
N SER A 378 5.56 10.40 1.23
CA SER A 378 7.00 10.61 1.30
C SER A 378 7.43 10.95 2.73
N VAL A 379 8.69 10.67 3.05
CA VAL A 379 9.26 10.96 4.38
C VAL A 379 9.14 12.45 4.71
N GLY A 380 9.39 13.35 3.76
CA GLY A 380 9.30 14.79 3.95
C GLY A 380 7.87 15.29 4.20
N GLU A 381 6.87 14.75 3.51
CA GLU A 381 5.48 15.16 3.75
C GLU A 381 4.91 14.60 5.06
N VAL A 382 5.30 13.38 5.46
CA VAL A 382 4.90 12.82 6.76
C VAL A 382 5.58 13.56 7.91
N ARG A 383 6.85 13.98 7.73
CA ARG A 383 7.52 14.89 8.66
C ARG A 383 6.76 16.22 8.78
N ARG A 384 6.41 16.84 7.65
CA ARG A 384 5.65 18.10 7.61
C ARG A 384 4.31 17.96 8.32
N PHE A 385 3.62 16.86 8.10
CA PHE A 385 2.38 16.54 8.81
C PHE A 385 2.60 16.58 10.33
N GLU A 386 3.63 15.91 10.85
CA GLU A 386 3.94 15.93 12.30
C GLU A 386 4.26 17.33 12.82
N GLU A 387 5.03 18.12 12.06
CA GLU A 387 5.38 19.50 12.43
C GLU A 387 4.16 20.42 12.49
N TYR A 388 3.26 20.34 11.51
CA TYR A 388 2.06 21.17 11.49
C TYR A 388 1.07 20.77 12.58
N MET A 389 0.91 19.46 12.81
CA MET A 389 -0.07 18.92 13.73
C MET A 389 0.38 18.98 15.20
N TYR A 390 1.67 18.79 15.47
CA TYR A 390 2.19 18.59 16.83
C TYR A 390 3.42 19.45 17.16
N GLY A 391 3.93 20.25 16.21
CA GLY A 391 5.06 21.17 16.42
C GLY A 391 6.43 20.50 16.47
N THR A 392 6.51 19.17 16.29
CA THR A 392 7.76 18.41 16.33
C THR A 392 7.67 17.17 15.44
N SER A 393 8.81 16.76 14.91
CA SER A 393 8.98 15.57 14.07
C SER A 393 10.26 14.82 14.46
N ALA A 394 10.51 14.70 15.77
CA ALA A 394 11.79 14.26 16.33
C ALA A 394 12.33 12.94 15.74
N ARG A 395 11.45 11.99 15.36
CA ARG A 395 11.87 10.72 14.74
C ARG A 395 12.49 10.87 13.34
N PHE A 396 12.29 12.01 12.68
CA PHE A 396 12.86 12.30 11.36
C PHE A 396 14.06 13.26 11.42
N SER A 397 14.48 13.70 12.61
CA SER A 397 15.57 14.68 12.80
C SER A 397 16.95 14.20 12.30
N ALA A 398 17.14 12.89 12.10
CA ALA A 398 18.36 12.31 11.54
C ALA A 398 18.35 12.14 10.01
N VAL A 399 17.22 12.41 9.34
CA VAL A 399 17.09 12.25 7.88
C VAL A 399 17.37 13.60 7.22
N ALA A 400 18.61 13.83 6.79
CA ALA A 400 18.95 14.99 5.97
C ALA A 400 18.16 14.92 4.65
N VAL A 401 17.50 16.03 4.29
CA VAL A 401 16.73 16.20 3.03
C VAL A 401 17.68 16.31 1.85
#